data_AF-A0A2G2WXE2-F1
#
_entry.id   AF-A0A2G2WXE2-F1
#
_cell.length_a   1.000
_cell.length_b   1.000
_cell.length_c   1.000
_cell.angle_alpha   90.00
_cell.angle_beta   90.00
_cell.angle_gamma   90.00
#
_symmetry.space_group_name_H-M   'P 1'
#
loop_
_entity.id
_entity.type
_entity.pdbx_description
1 polymer ?
#
loop_
_entity_poly.entity_id
_entity_poly.type
_entity_poly.pdbx_seq_one_letter_code
_entity_poly.pdbx_strand_id
1 'polypeptide(L)'
;MNQGLFRKLLRKDDVRFIGIYGAGGIGKTTIAKAIFNQIFQHFEGCCFLADIRVEASEKHAGLVTLQEELLCETLGSTNFIVDNVNSGVDLIKEKFCSKKVLTVLDDVNHECQLESLASAQDWFGIG
;
A
#
# COMPACT_ATOMS: atom_id res chain seq x y z
N MET A 1 -21.62 -7.78 -5.58
CA MET A 1 -20.69 -6.66 -5.33
C MET A 1 -21.30 -5.39 -5.92
N ASN A 2 -21.50 -4.33 -5.12
CA ASN A 2 -22.36 -3.20 -5.50
C ASN A 2 -21.57 -2.17 -6.33
N GLN A 3 -22.00 -1.85 -7.55
CA GLN A 3 -21.28 -0.96 -8.48
C GLN A 3 -21.03 0.45 -7.90
N GLY A 4 -21.82 0.87 -6.90
CA GLY A 4 -21.68 2.17 -6.23
C GLY A 4 -20.39 2.33 -5.42
N LEU A 5 -19.85 1.27 -4.81
CA LEU A 5 -18.60 1.34 -4.05
C LEU A 5 -17.42 1.61 -4.99
N PHE A 6 -17.36 0.89 -6.11
CA PHE A 6 -16.34 1.06 -7.15
C PHE A 6 -16.35 2.45 -7.77
N ARG A 7 -17.53 2.94 -8.12
CA ARG A 7 -17.66 4.28 -8.66
C ARG A 7 -17.28 5.35 -7.64
N LYS A 8 -17.42 5.07 -6.34
CA LYS A 8 -16.90 5.94 -5.28
C LYS A 8 -15.38 5.89 -5.26
N LEU A 9 -14.75 4.71 -5.25
CA LEU A 9 -13.29 4.53 -5.26
C LEU A 9 -12.59 5.26 -6.42
N LEU A 10 -13.24 5.34 -7.59
CA LEU A 10 -12.66 5.93 -8.80
C LEU A 10 -13.11 7.36 -9.09
N ARG A 11 -13.98 7.96 -8.27
CA ARG A 11 -14.47 9.33 -8.50
C ARG A 11 -13.88 10.30 -7.51
N LYS A 12 -13.20 11.31 -8.03
CA LYS A 12 -12.63 12.52 -7.41
C LYS A 12 -11.12 12.38 -7.23
N ASP A 13 -10.42 13.43 -7.62
CA ASP A 13 -8.98 13.62 -7.48
C ASP A 13 -8.67 13.79 -5.96
N ASP A 14 -8.67 12.68 -5.20
CA ASP A 14 -8.34 12.66 -3.77
C ASP A 14 -7.64 11.37 -3.35
N VAL A 15 -6.86 11.45 -2.26
CA VAL A 15 -6.18 10.30 -1.66
C VAL A 15 -7.08 9.66 -0.60
N ARG A 16 -7.24 8.33 -0.66
CA ARG A 16 -8.15 7.59 0.23
C ARG A 16 -7.48 6.44 0.94
N PHE A 17 -7.80 6.34 2.22
CA PHE A 17 -7.46 5.20 3.05
C PHE A 17 -8.73 4.44 3.41
N ILE A 18 -8.72 3.12 3.23
CA ILE A 18 -9.87 2.25 3.50
C ILE A 18 -9.40 1.08 4.35
N GLY A 19 -9.86 1.04 5.59
CA GLY A 19 -9.64 -0.09 6.48
C GLY A 19 -10.67 -1.19 6.25
N ILE A 20 -10.22 -2.41 5.98
CA ILE A 20 -11.06 -3.60 5.95
C ILE A 20 -10.78 -4.41 7.21
N TYR A 21 -11.67 -4.35 8.19
CA TYR A 21 -11.53 -5.03 9.49
C TYR A 21 -12.70 -5.98 9.77
N GLY A 22 -12.48 -6.96 10.65
CA GLY A 22 -13.47 -7.97 11.00
C GLY A 22 -12.84 -9.30 11.41
N ALA A 23 -13.68 -10.25 11.83
CA ALA A 23 -13.24 -11.56 12.30
C ALA A 23 -12.37 -12.32 11.29
N GLY A 24 -11.59 -13.29 11.79
CA GLY A 24 -10.81 -14.21 10.95
C GLY A 24 -11.72 -15.06 10.05
N GLY A 25 -11.23 -15.42 8.86
CA GLY A 25 -11.94 -16.32 7.94
C GLY A 25 -13.12 -15.71 7.15
N ILE A 26 -13.48 -14.44 7.37
CA ILE A 26 -14.61 -13.79 6.68
C ILE A 26 -14.31 -13.39 5.22
N GLY A 27 -13.06 -13.55 4.76
CA GLY A 27 -12.66 -13.26 3.38
C GLY A 27 -12.20 -11.81 3.10
N LYS A 28 -11.67 -11.10 4.10
CA LYS A 28 -11.16 -9.71 3.96
C LYS A 28 -10.09 -9.59 2.87
N THR A 29 -9.02 -10.39 3.00
CA THR A 29 -7.93 -10.48 2.03
C THR A 29 -8.44 -10.84 0.64
N THR A 30 -9.42 -11.76 0.55
CA THR A 30 -10.05 -12.15 -0.71
C THR A 30 -10.74 -10.98 -1.40
N ILE A 31 -11.52 -10.19 -0.66
CA ILE A 31 -12.20 -9.00 -1.20
C ILE A 31 -11.16 -7.93 -1.59
N ALA A 32 -10.15 -7.69 -0.75
CA ALA A 32 -9.09 -6.72 -1.05
C ALA A 32 -8.37 -7.07 -2.37
N LYS A 33 -8.00 -8.34 -2.55
CA LYS A 33 -7.36 -8.84 -3.77
C LYS A 33 -8.28 -8.76 -4.99
N ALA A 34 -9.57 -9.05 -4.84
CA ALA A 34 -10.55 -8.90 -5.92
C ALA A 34 -10.69 -7.45 -6.38
N ILE A 35 -10.74 -6.50 -5.43
CA ILE A 35 -10.77 -5.06 -5.73
C ILE A 35 -9.49 -4.64 -6.44
N PHE A 36 -8.33 -5.01 -5.91
CA PHE A 36 -7.02 -4.70 -6.50
C PHE A 36 -6.96 -5.14 -7.97
N ASN A 37 -7.23 -6.41 -8.24
CA ASN A 37 -7.21 -6.98 -9.59
C ASN A 37 -8.20 -6.29 -10.55
N GLN A 38 -9.28 -5.71 -10.03
CA GLN A 38 -10.28 -5.06 -10.84
C GLN A 38 -9.90 -3.63 -11.23
N ILE A 39 -9.16 -2.90 -10.40
CA ILE A 39 -8.95 -1.46 -10.58
C ILE A 39 -7.50 -1.04 -10.79
N PHE A 40 -6.51 -1.93 -10.59
CA PHE A 40 -5.09 -1.58 -10.65
C PHE A 40 -4.68 -0.89 -11.96
N GLN A 41 -5.29 -1.26 -13.09
CA GLN A 41 -5.01 -0.69 -14.41
C GLN A 41 -5.38 0.81 -14.54
N HIS A 42 -6.10 1.37 -13.57
CA HIS A 42 -6.45 2.80 -13.53
C HIS A 42 -5.45 3.66 -12.73
N PHE A 43 -4.36 3.06 -12.25
CA PHE A 43 -3.33 3.70 -11.45
C PHE A 43 -1.99 3.67 -12.20
N GLU A 44 -1.14 4.66 -11.93
CA GLU A 44 0.20 4.77 -12.51
C GLU A 44 1.19 3.79 -11.86
N GLY A 45 0.89 3.36 -10.64
CA GLY A 45 1.65 2.36 -9.90
C GLY A 45 0.75 1.58 -8.95
N CYS A 46 1.06 0.30 -8.73
CA CYS A 46 0.28 -0.51 -7.81
C CYS A 46 1.14 -1.53 -7.08
N CYS A 47 0.80 -1.83 -5.83
CA CYS A 47 1.49 -2.84 -5.03
C CYS A 47 0.50 -3.53 -4.08
N PHE A 48 0.63 -4.84 -3.94
CA PHE A 48 -0.09 -5.64 -2.96
C PHE A 48 0.94 -6.29 -2.04
N LEU A 49 1.10 -5.74 -0.83
CA LEU A 49 1.96 -6.32 0.19
C LEU A 49 1.14 -7.27 1.06
N ALA A 50 1.49 -8.56 0.98
CA ALA A 50 0.85 -9.62 1.76
C ALA A 50 1.59 -9.87 3.08
N ASP A 51 0.89 -10.47 4.05
CA ASP A 51 1.49 -11.04 5.27
C ASP A 51 2.38 -10.07 6.08
N ILE A 52 2.04 -8.76 6.09
CA ILE A 52 2.87 -7.69 6.68
C ILE A 52 3.21 -7.96 8.14
N ARG A 53 2.29 -8.53 8.92
CA ARG A 53 2.55 -8.92 10.31
C ARG A 53 3.74 -9.86 10.44
N VAL A 54 3.88 -10.82 9.54
CA VAL A 54 4.96 -11.80 9.56
C VAL A 54 6.23 -11.15 9.02
N GLU A 55 6.16 -10.51 7.86
CA GLU A 55 7.29 -9.88 7.18
C GLU A 55 7.94 -8.77 8.04
N ALA A 56 7.13 -7.91 8.66
CA ALA A 56 7.64 -6.83 9.52
C ALA A 56 8.31 -7.35 10.80
N SER A 57 8.04 -8.60 11.21
CA SER A 57 8.62 -9.21 12.41
C SER A 57 9.99 -9.84 12.17
N GLU A 58 10.47 -9.86 10.93
CA GLU A 58 11.77 -10.42 10.59
C GLU A 58 12.92 -9.61 11.19
N LYS A 59 13.83 -10.32 11.88
CA LYS A 59 14.81 -9.75 12.82
C LYS A 59 15.82 -8.76 12.23
N HIS A 60 16.01 -8.69 10.92
CA HIS A 60 17.18 -7.99 10.34
C HIS A 60 16.81 -6.81 9.44
N ALA A 61 15.60 -6.76 8.88
CA ALA A 61 15.19 -5.66 8.01
C ALA A 61 13.69 -5.63 7.66
N GLY A 62 12.80 -6.33 8.38
CA GLY A 62 11.44 -6.62 7.88
C GLY A 62 10.68 -5.43 7.26
N LEU A 63 10.61 -4.30 7.96
CA LEU A 63 9.99 -3.08 7.42
C LEU A 63 10.76 -2.41 6.28
N VAL A 64 12.10 -2.47 6.31
CA VAL A 64 12.96 -1.95 5.23
C VAL A 64 12.70 -2.74 3.95
N THR A 65 12.66 -4.07 4.04
CA THR A 65 12.35 -4.94 2.90
C THR A 65 10.96 -4.67 2.34
N LEU A 66 9.95 -4.48 3.19
CA LEU A 66 8.60 -4.09 2.76
C LEU A 66 8.58 -2.72 2.05
N GLN A 67 9.40 -1.75 2.47
CA GLN A 67 9.52 -0.44 1.81
C GLN A 67 10.20 -0.56 0.44
N GLU A 68 11.24 -1.39 0.33
CA GLU A 68 11.89 -1.68 -0.95
C GLU A 68 10.92 -2.36 -1.92
N GLU A 69 10.18 -3.37 -1.46
CA GLU A 69 9.15 -4.05 -2.25
C GLU A 69 8.06 -3.07 -2.71
N LEU A 70 7.56 -2.22 -1.78
CA LEU A 70 6.56 -1.19 -2.09
C LEU A 70 7.05 -0.26 -3.22
N LEU A 71 8.28 0.23 -3.12
CA LEU A 71 8.89 1.10 -4.12
C LEU A 71 9.09 0.36 -5.45
N CYS A 72 9.61 -0.88 -5.40
CA CYS A 72 9.92 -1.65 -6.60
C CYS A 72 8.68 -1.99 -7.41
N GLU A 73 7.65 -2.55 -6.75
CA GLU A 73 6.41 -2.96 -7.41
C GLU A 73 5.62 -1.74 -7.92
N THR A 74 5.54 -0.68 -7.11
CA THR A 74 4.76 0.51 -7.50
C THR A 74 5.40 1.28 -8.66
N LEU A 75 6.74 1.33 -8.73
CA LEU A 75 7.48 2.14 -9.71
C LEU A 75 8.06 1.31 -10.86
N GLY A 76 7.89 -0.02 -10.84
CA GLY A 76 8.41 -0.94 -11.85
C GLY A 76 9.94 -0.90 -11.99
N SER A 77 10.66 -0.60 -10.91
CA SER A 77 12.12 -0.44 -10.90
C SER A 77 12.75 -1.28 -9.80
N THR A 78 13.82 -2.02 -10.09
CA THR A 78 14.38 -3.03 -9.17
C THR A 78 15.53 -2.53 -8.28
N ASN A 79 15.81 -1.22 -8.26
CA ASN A 79 17.07 -0.69 -7.74
C ASN A 79 16.89 0.27 -6.56
N PHE A 80 15.83 0.13 -5.78
CA PHE A 80 15.69 0.88 -4.54
C PHE A 80 16.45 0.18 -3.43
N ILE A 81 17.37 0.91 -2.82
CA ILE A 81 18.09 0.47 -1.62
C ILE A 81 17.64 1.41 -0.51
N VAL A 82 17.11 0.84 0.58
CA VAL A 82 16.66 1.59 1.75
C VAL A 82 17.59 1.31 2.92
N ASP A 83 18.27 2.34 3.40
CA ASP A 83 19.26 2.19 4.48
C ASP A 83 18.61 1.90 5.84
N ASN A 84 17.44 2.49 6.08
CA ASN A 84 16.65 2.34 7.31
C ASN A 84 15.21 2.79 7.09
N VAL A 85 14.33 2.45 8.03
CA VAL A 85 12.88 2.73 7.95
C VAL A 85 12.56 4.21 7.69
N ASN A 86 13.25 5.14 8.35
CA ASN A 86 12.99 6.57 8.17
C ASN A 86 13.39 7.04 6.76
N SER A 87 14.54 6.61 6.26
CA SER A 87 14.94 6.90 4.87
C SER A 87 13.99 6.31 3.84
N GLY A 88 13.44 5.11 4.11
CA GLY A 88 12.44 4.49 3.26
C GLY A 88 11.13 5.28 3.26
N VAL A 89 10.68 5.78 4.41
CA VAL A 89 9.51 6.67 4.52
C VAL A 89 9.70 7.92 3.65
N ASP A 90 10.85 8.58 3.77
CA ASP A 90 11.12 9.80 3.01
C ASP A 90 11.21 9.53 1.50
N LEU A 91 11.80 8.40 1.11
CA LEU A 91 11.88 7.98 -0.27
C LEU A 91 10.50 7.65 -0.86
N ILE A 92 9.63 6.95 -0.11
CA ILE A 92 8.25 6.66 -0.51
C ILE A 92 7.50 7.97 -0.77
N LYS A 93 7.54 8.91 0.19
CA LYS A 93 6.91 10.24 0.03
C LYS A 93 7.41 10.95 -1.22
N GLU A 94 8.72 11.01 -1.41
CA GLU A 94 9.34 11.70 -2.55
C GLU A 94 8.87 11.10 -3.89
N LYS A 95 8.79 9.77 -3.98
CA LYS A 95 8.43 9.10 -5.23
C LYS A 95 6.92 9.03 -5.49
N PHE A 96 6.09 9.02 -4.46
CA PHE A 96 4.66 8.79 -4.57
C PHE A 96 3.84 10.10 -4.60
N CYS A 97 4.37 11.22 -4.08
CA CYS A 97 3.62 12.48 -3.93
C CYS A 97 3.12 13.12 -5.24
N SER A 98 3.58 12.64 -6.39
CA SER A 98 3.16 13.10 -7.71
C SER A 98 2.52 12.01 -8.57
N LYS A 99 2.18 10.86 -7.99
CA LYS A 99 1.65 9.70 -8.72
C LYS A 99 0.33 9.24 -8.14
N LYS A 100 -0.57 8.84 -9.03
CA LYS A 100 -1.77 8.09 -8.68
C LYS A 100 -1.41 6.63 -8.44
N VAL A 101 -1.31 6.22 -7.17
CA VAL A 101 -0.91 4.85 -6.81
C VAL A 101 -2.01 4.07 -6.08
N LEU A 102 -2.02 2.76 -6.26
CA LEU A 102 -2.89 1.82 -5.54
C LEU A 102 -2.06 0.86 -4.69
N THR A 103 -2.12 1.04 -3.38
CA THR A 103 -1.42 0.16 -2.43
C THR A 103 -2.44 -0.62 -1.59
N VAL A 104 -2.24 -1.94 -1.48
CA VAL A 104 -2.96 -2.79 -0.52
C VAL A 104 -1.96 -3.33 0.48
N LEU A 105 -2.26 -3.12 1.76
CA LEU A 105 -1.48 -3.59 2.90
C LEU A 105 -2.30 -4.67 3.63
N ASP A 106 -1.93 -5.94 3.49
CA ASP A 106 -2.65 -7.07 4.09
C ASP A 106 -2.00 -7.56 5.39
N ASP A 107 -2.83 -8.03 6.31
CA ASP A 107 -2.45 -8.47 7.67
C ASP A 107 -1.65 -7.44 8.49
N VAL A 108 -2.00 -6.15 8.37
CA VAL A 108 -1.47 -5.10 9.26
C VAL A 108 -2.06 -5.27 10.67
N ASN A 109 -1.19 -5.37 11.67
CA ASN A 109 -1.61 -5.53 13.06
C ASN A 109 -1.01 -4.50 14.03
N HIS A 110 -0.04 -3.68 13.60
CA HIS A 110 0.60 -2.65 14.43
C HIS A 110 0.65 -1.30 13.71
N GLU A 111 0.49 -0.21 14.46
CA GLU A 111 0.49 1.16 13.91
C GLU A 111 1.81 1.51 13.20
N CYS A 112 2.95 1.07 13.76
CA CYS A 112 4.26 1.32 13.17
C CYS A 112 4.41 0.75 11.74
N GLN A 113 3.66 -0.29 11.38
CA GLN A 113 3.64 -0.82 10.00
C GLN A 113 2.97 0.17 9.05
N LEU A 114 1.83 0.76 9.43
CA LEU A 114 1.16 1.79 8.65
C LEU A 114 2.01 3.07 8.59
N GLU A 115 2.58 3.48 9.71
CA GLU A 115 3.43 4.67 9.79
C GLU A 115 4.66 4.57 8.88
N SER A 116 5.17 3.36 8.65
CA SER A 116 6.35 3.10 7.82
C SER A 116 6.04 2.95 6.33
N LEU A 117 4.80 2.59 5.98
CA LEU A 117 4.42 2.22 4.61
C LEU A 117 3.46 3.22 3.94
N ALA A 118 2.49 3.76 4.67
CA ALA A 118 1.45 4.63 4.12
C ALA A 118 0.72 5.45 5.22
N SER A 119 1.43 6.38 5.86
CA SER A 119 0.92 7.06 7.08
C SER A 119 -0.06 8.20 6.80
N ALA A 120 0.11 8.95 5.71
CA ALA A 120 -0.63 10.19 5.49
C ALA A 120 -0.96 10.44 4.01
N GLN A 121 -1.98 11.28 3.78
CA GLN A 121 -2.50 11.58 2.44
C GLN A 121 -1.48 12.35 1.57
N ASP A 122 -0.66 13.18 2.17
CA ASP A 122 0.36 14.01 1.48
C ASP A 122 1.54 13.20 0.93
N TRP A 123 1.64 11.91 1.26
CA TRP A 123 2.61 11.00 0.66
C TRP A 123 2.26 10.66 -0.79
N PHE A 124 1.02 10.87 -1.20
CA PHE A 124 0.47 10.36 -2.44
C PHE A 124 -0.02 11.50 -3.33
N GLY A 125 0.20 11.35 -4.63
CA GLY A 125 -0.29 12.28 -5.63
C GLY A 125 -1.80 12.25 -5.74
N ILE A 126 -2.35 13.41 -6.04
CA ILE A 126 -3.75 13.56 -6.40
C ILE A 126 -3.94 13.00 -7.82
N GLY A 127 -4.85 12.04 -8.01
CA GLY A 127 -5.17 11.50 -9.33
C GLY A 127 -6.40 10.62 -9.40
#